data_AF-A0A2S4PSA1-F1
#
_entry.id   AF-A0A2S4PSA1-F1
#
_cell.length_a   1.000
_cell.length_b   1.000
_cell.length_c   1.000
_cell.angle_alpha   90.00
_cell.angle_beta   90.00
_cell.angle_gamma   90.00
#
_symmetry.space_group_name_H-M   'P 1'
#
loop_
_entity.id
_entity.type
_entity.pdbx_description
1 polymer ?
#
loop_
_entity_poly.entity_id
_entity_poly.type
_entity_poly.pdbx_seq_one_letter_code
_entity_poly.pdbx_strand_id
1 'polypeptide(L)'
;MIVERLEEPSCPATLTVHLRSRIVSPTPQPDNDSTTPETRETIKNDDATILKEAKKEIKMKGRTHTKILENFLEVAKAKPVLCSEKDLQEIQWLERASENSLKEANIMKIHNEKRKRQEEMLSAAKGVTS
;
A
#
# COMPACT_ATOMS: atom_id res chain seq x y z
N MET A 1 -5.70 0.45 -9.05
CA MET A 1 -6.05 1.29 -7.88
C MET A 1 -6.16 2.73 -8.36
N ILE A 2 -7.12 3.49 -7.86
CA ILE A 2 -7.32 4.90 -8.22
C ILE A 2 -7.18 5.72 -6.94
N VAL A 3 -6.51 6.87 -7.03
CA VAL A 3 -6.33 7.80 -5.91
C VAL A 3 -6.85 9.16 -6.34
N GLU A 4 -7.85 9.65 -5.62
CA GLU A 4 -8.34 11.02 -5.76
C GLU A 4 -7.71 11.87 -4.66
N ARG A 5 -7.12 13.00 -5.03
CA ARG A 5 -6.50 13.95 -4.10
C ARG A 5 -7.33 15.22 -4.10
N LEU A 6 -7.76 15.62 -2.91
CA LEU A 6 -8.50 16.85 -2.69
C LEU A 6 -7.59 17.84 -1.97
N GLU A 7 -7.66 19.12 -2.34
CA GLU A 7 -6.83 20.18 -1.75
C GLU A 7 -7.30 20.57 -0.33
N GLU A 8 -8.59 20.38 -0.05
CA GLU A 8 -9.16 20.76 1.24
C GLU A 8 -8.76 19.76 2.36
N PRO A 9 -8.14 20.25 3.46
CA PRO A 9 -7.70 19.39 4.57
C PRO A 9 -8.86 18.87 5.45
N SER A 10 -10.06 19.43 5.27
CA SER A 10 -11.29 19.00 5.93
C SER A 10 -11.83 17.69 5.34
N CYS A 11 -11.42 17.33 4.11
CA CYS A 11 -11.95 16.18 3.39
C CYS A 11 -11.73 14.85 4.15
N PRO A 12 -12.68 13.91 4.03
CA PRO A 12 -12.55 12.60 4.64
C PRO A 12 -11.45 11.80 3.94
N ALA A 13 -10.44 11.35 4.72
CA ALA A 13 -9.44 10.40 4.24
C ALA A 13 -10.03 8.98 4.29
N THR A 14 -10.64 8.53 3.20
CA THR A 14 -11.33 7.24 3.10
C THR A 14 -10.77 6.40 1.96
N LEU A 15 -10.70 5.09 2.19
CA LEU A 15 -10.35 4.09 1.19
C LEU A 15 -11.58 3.23 0.93
N THR A 16 -12.00 3.14 -0.33
CA THR A 16 -13.11 2.29 -0.74
C THR A 16 -12.59 1.04 -1.43
N VAL A 17 -13.04 -0.13 -0.96
CA VAL A 17 -12.77 -1.43 -1.56
C VAL A 17 -14.06 -1.96 -2.19
N HIS A 18 -14.02 -2.18 -3.51
CA HIS A 18 -15.09 -2.82 -4.25
C HIS A 18 -14.81 -4.31 -4.35
N LEU A 19 -15.59 -5.12 -3.64
CA LEU A 19 -15.49 -6.57 -3.64
C LEU A 19 -16.53 -7.12 -4.61
N ARG A 20 -16.08 -7.87 -5.62
CA ARG A 20 -16.96 -8.63 -6.50
C ARG A 20 -16.91 -10.08 -6.07
N SER A 21 -18.05 -10.63 -5.68
CA SER A 21 -18.16 -12.06 -5.38
C SER A 21 -19.09 -12.70 -6.40
N ARG A 22 -18.58 -13.69 -7.13
CA ARG A 22 -19.41 -14.57 -7.95
C ARG A 22 -19.95 -15.66 -7.01
N ILE A 23 -21.23 -15.59 -6.69
CA ILE A 23 -21.91 -16.68 -6.00
C ILE A 23 -22.35 -17.65 -7.09
N VAL A 24 -21.76 -18.84 -7.13
CA VAL A 24 -22.34 -19.96 -7.88
C VAL A 24 -23.47 -20.46 -6.99
N SER A 25 -24.72 -20.15 -7.33
CA SER A 25 -25.86 -20.79 -6.67
C SER A 25 -25.80 -22.28 -6.98
N PRO A 26 -25.74 -23.19 -5.99
CA PRO A 26 -26.01 -24.59 -6.26
C PRO A 26 -27.44 -24.67 -6.82
N THR A 27 -27.59 -25.27 -8.00
CA THR A 27 -28.88 -25.50 -8.65
C THR A 27 -29.82 -26.16 -7.64
N PRO A 28 -30.92 -25.51 -7.24
CA PRO A 28 -31.92 -26.16 -6.41
C PRO A 28 -32.60 -27.24 -7.25
N GLN A 29 -32.53 -28.49 -6.79
CA GLN A 29 -33.42 -29.54 -7.26
C GLN A 29 -34.86 -29.11 -6.93
N PRO A 30 -35.83 -29.21 -7.85
CA PRO A 30 -37.16 -28.67 -7.60
C PRO A 30 -37.93 -29.60 -6.67
N ASP A 31 -38.12 -29.18 -5.42
CA ASP A 31 -39.19 -29.68 -4.57
C ASP A 31 -40.40 -28.74 -4.72
N ASN A 32 -41.51 -29.33 -5.14
CA ASN A 32 -42.82 -28.69 -5.19
C ASN A 32 -43.26 -28.34 -3.76
N ASP A 33 -43.55 -27.08 -3.47
CA ASP A 33 -44.92 -26.64 -3.12
C ASP A 33 -45.03 -25.14 -2.71
N SER A 34 -46.07 -24.51 -3.27
CA SER A 34 -47.00 -23.54 -2.66
C SER A 34 -46.58 -22.10 -2.21
N THR A 35 -47.03 -21.15 -3.03
CA THR A 35 -47.89 -19.96 -2.75
C THR A 35 -47.46 -18.84 -1.76
N THR A 36 -46.98 -17.70 -2.26
CA THR A 36 -47.62 -16.34 -2.31
C THR A 36 -46.58 -15.22 -2.57
N PRO A 37 -46.96 -14.09 -3.19
CA PRO A 37 -46.00 -13.18 -3.83
C PRO A 37 -45.75 -11.88 -3.04
N GLU A 38 -44.54 -11.34 -3.15
CA GLU A 38 -44.26 -9.95 -3.56
C GLU A 38 -42.80 -9.59 -3.29
N THR A 39 -41.99 -9.48 -4.35
CA THR A 39 -40.96 -8.43 -4.49
C THR A 39 -40.64 -8.32 -5.98
N ARG A 40 -40.78 -7.11 -6.53
CA ARG A 40 -40.51 -6.80 -7.93
C ARG A 40 -39.02 -7.00 -8.25
N GLU A 41 -38.67 -8.13 -8.82
CA GLU A 41 -37.43 -8.29 -9.56
C GLU A 41 -37.75 -8.20 -11.06
N THR A 42 -37.10 -7.27 -11.76
CA THR A 42 -37.08 -7.27 -13.21
C THR A 42 -36.20 -8.43 -13.67
N ILE A 43 -36.82 -9.58 -13.89
CA ILE A 43 -36.17 -10.79 -14.38
C ILE A 43 -35.93 -10.62 -15.88
N LYS A 44 -34.67 -10.34 -16.26
CA LYS A 44 -34.16 -10.72 -17.59
C LYS A 44 -33.59 -12.13 -17.46
N ASN A 45 -34.29 -13.08 -18.09
CA ASN A 45 -33.84 -14.45 -18.28
C ASN A 45 -32.64 -14.49 -19.23
N ASP A 46 -31.47 -14.82 -18.69
CA ASP A 46 -30.44 -15.69 -19.28
C ASP A 46 -29.31 -15.84 -18.23
N ASP A 47 -29.09 -17.08 -17.76
CA ASP A 47 -28.05 -17.50 -16.80
C ASP A 47 -27.81 -16.53 -15.62
N ALA A 48 -28.67 -16.60 -14.60
CA ALA A 48 -28.64 -15.74 -13.41
C ALA A 48 -27.44 -16.02 -12.48
N THR A 49 -26.24 -15.67 -12.92
CA THR A 49 -25.10 -15.44 -12.03
C THR A 49 -25.35 -14.11 -11.30
N ILE A 50 -25.92 -14.15 -10.09
CA ILE A 50 -26.14 -12.93 -9.29
C ILE A 50 -24.78 -12.39 -8.85
N LEU A 51 -24.29 -11.37 -9.56
CA LEU A 51 -23.08 -10.63 -9.19
C LEU A 51 -23.41 -9.71 -8.00
N LYS A 52 -23.09 -10.14 -6.78
CA LYS A 52 -23.16 -9.25 -5.62
C LYS A 52 -21.91 -8.38 -5.58
N GLU A 53 -22.07 -7.09 -5.85
CA GLU A 53 -21.04 -6.08 -5.59
C GLU A 53 -21.18 -5.59 -4.15
N ALA A 54 -20.14 -5.77 -3.34
CA ALA A 54 -20.08 -5.27 -1.97
C ALA A 54 -19.06 -4.13 -1.89
N LYS A 55 -19.50 -2.97 -1.39
CA LYS A 55 -18.63 -1.81 -1.13
C LYS A 55 -18.25 -1.80 0.36
N LYS A 56 -16.95 -1.70 0.65
CA LYS A 56 -16.43 -1.53 2.01
C LYS A 56 -15.61 -0.26 2.09
N GLU A 57 -15.84 0.53 3.13
CA GLU A 57 -15.17 1.81 3.34
C GLU A 57 -14.27 1.74 4.58
N ILE A 58 -13.03 2.18 4.44
CA ILE A 58 -12.01 2.21 5.48
C ILE A 58 -11.67 3.68 5.76
N LYS A 59 -11.97 4.15 6.98
CA LYS A 59 -11.60 5.49 7.44
C LYS A 59 -10.14 5.50 7.89
N MET A 60 -9.33 6.38 7.30
CA MET A 60 -7.88 6.44 7.51
C MET A 60 -7.44 7.59 8.42
N LYS A 61 -8.26 8.64 8.57
CA LYS A 61 -7.93 9.82 9.38
C LYS A 61 -7.58 9.42 10.83
N GLY A 62 -6.42 9.89 11.31
CA GLY A 62 -5.93 9.62 12.66
C GLY A 62 -5.42 8.18 12.91
N ARG A 63 -5.27 7.35 11.87
CA ARG A 63 -4.74 5.99 11.98
C ARG A 63 -3.30 5.90 11.45
N THR A 64 -2.52 4.98 12.00
CA THR A 64 -1.19 4.64 11.46
C THR A 64 -1.32 3.79 10.21
N HIS A 65 -0.31 3.84 9.33
CA HIS A 65 -0.29 3.05 8.10
C HIS A 65 -0.43 1.54 8.36
N THR A 66 0.18 1.03 9.44
CA THR A 66 0.08 -0.39 9.85
C THR A 66 -1.36 -0.80 10.10
N LYS A 67 -2.10 0.00 10.89
CA LYS A 67 -3.52 -0.27 11.21
C LYS A 67 -4.43 -0.17 10.00
N ILE A 68 -4.11 0.73 9.06
CA ILE A 68 -4.86 0.86 7.79
C ILE A 68 -4.63 -0.39 6.94
N LEU A 69 -3.38 -0.86 6.85
CA LEU A 69 -3.02 -2.05 6.10
C LEU A 69 -3.67 -3.32 6.68
N GLU A 70 -3.64 -3.49 8.00
CA GLU A 70 -4.31 -4.62 8.69
C GLU A 70 -5.81 -4.66 8.37
N ASN A 71 -6.51 -3.53 8.54
CA ASN A 71 -7.94 -3.43 8.23
C ASN A 71 -8.22 -3.70 6.74
N PHE A 72 -7.34 -3.22 5.85
CA PHE A 72 -7.46 -3.52 4.42
C PHE A 72 -7.31 -5.02 4.13
N LEU A 73 -6.33 -5.70 4.74
CA LEU A 73 -6.13 -7.14 4.56
C LEU A 73 -7.32 -7.95 5.09
N GLU A 74 -7.89 -7.57 6.23
CA GLU A 74 -9.10 -8.17 6.80
C GLU A 74 -10.31 -8.01 5.87
N VAL A 75 -10.51 -6.81 5.31
CA VAL A 75 -11.60 -6.52 4.38
C VAL A 75 -11.44 -7.25 3.06
N ALA A 76 -10.22 -7.26 2.51
CA ALA A 76 -9.92 -7.89 1.22
C ALA A 76 -9.88 -9.42 1.31
N LYS A 77 -9.63 -9.99 2.50
CA LYS A 77 -9.45 -11.43 2.74
C LYS A 77 -8.41 -12.06 1.79
N ALA A 78 -7.41 -11.28 1.41
CA ALA A 78 -6.36 -11.72 0.50
C ALA A 78 -5.42 -12.70 1.23
N LYS A 79 -4.97 -13.74 0.51
CA LYS A 79 -3.95 -14.65 1.03
C LYS A 79 -2.57 -13.99 0.86
N PRO A 80 -1.73 -13.95 1.90
CA PRO A 80 -0.38 -13.43 1.76
C PRO A 80 0.43 -14.32 0.80
N VAL A 81 1.23 -13.68 -0.04
CA VAL A 81 2.19 -14.35 -0.91
C VAL A 81 3.53 -14.40 -0.19
N LEU A 82 4.16 -15.58 -0.16
CA LEU A 82 5.49 -15.75 0.42
C LEU A 82 6.55 -15.21 -0.54
N CYS A 83 7.56 -14.55 0.00
CA CYS A 83 8.71 -14.09 -0.78
C CYS A 83 9.49 -15.29 -1.33
N SER A 84 9.99 -15.17 -2.55
CA SER A 84 10.89 -16.16 -3.13
C SER A 84 12.29 -16.04 -2.54
N GLU A 85 13.12 -17.08 -2.72
CA GLU A 85 14.52 -17.04 -2.28
C GLU A 85 15.32 -15.92 -2.96
N LYS A 86 15.02 -15.62 -4.23
CA LYS A 86 15.65 -14.52 -4.96
C LYS A 86 15.31 -13.16 -4.33
N ASP A 87 14.06 -12.97 -3.93
CA ASP A 87 13.62 -11.73 -3.27
C ASP A 87 14.35 -11.54 -1.93
N LEU A 88 14.53 -12.63 -1.16
CA LEU A 88 15.28 -12.59 0.10
C LEU A 88 16.76 -12.24 -0.10
N GLN A 89 17.39 -12.80 -1.13
CA GLN A 89 18.78 -12.47 -1.48
C GLN A 89 18.93 -11.00 -1.91
N GLU A 90 17.97 -10.47 -2.67
CA GLU A 90 17.96 -9.08 -3.08
C GLU A 90 17.80 -8.13 -1.88
N ILE A 91 16.87 -8.42 -0.97
CA ILE A 91 16.69 -7.66 0.28
C ILE A 91 18.01 -7.62 1.06
N GLN A 92 18.64 -8.77 1.25
CA GLN A 92 19.91 -8.86 2.00
C GLN A 92 21.06 -8.13 1.29
N TRP A 93 21.06 -8.11 -0.05
CA TRP A 93 22.04 -7.35 -0.81
C TRP A 93 21.84 -5.85 -0.65
N LEU A 94 20.59 -5.37 -0.74
CA LEU A 94 20.23 -3.96 -0.55
C LEU A 94 20.59 -3.47 0.85
N GLU A 95 20.34 -4.28 1.89
CA GLU A 95 20.71 -3.95 3.27
C GLU A 95 22.22 -3.75 3.42
N ARG A 96 23.03 -4.67 2.89
CA ARG A 96 24.50 -4.54 2.91
C ARG A 96 24.97 -3.33 2.10
N ALA A 97 24.39 -3.10 0.94
CA ALA A 97 24.73 -1.95 0.09
C ALA A 97 24.43 -0.62 0.80
N SER A 98 23.28 -0.53 1.48
CA SER A 98 22.90 0.65 2.27
C SER A 98 23.85 0.87 3.45
N GLU A 99 24.23 -0.19 4.17
CA GLU A 99 25.16 -0.08 5.29
C GLU A 99 26.55 0.40 4.85
N ASN A 100 27.06 -0.18 3.75
CA ASN A 100 28.35 0.21 3.20
C ASN A 100 28.33 1.66 2.69
N SER A 101 27.26 2.05 1.98
CA SER A 101 27.06 3.42 1.50
C SER A 101 27.10 4.43 2.66
N LEU A 102 26.43 4.13 3.78
CA LEU A 102 26.45 5.02 4.95
C LEU A 102 27.86 5.16 5.56
N LYS A 103 28.62 4.06 5.62
CA LYS A 103 30.00 4.06 6.12
C LYS A 103 30.90 4.91 5.23
N GLU A 104 30.84 4.71 3.92
CA GLU A 104 31.62 5.46 2.94
C GLU A 104 31.28 6.96 2.95
N ALA A 105 29.99 7.30 3.01
CA ALA A 105 29.54 8.68 3.12
C ALA A 105 30.11 9.38 4.37
N ASN A 106 30.18 8.67 5.50
CA ASN A 106 30.75 9.21 6.73
C ASN A 106 32.28 9.42 6.62
N ILE A 107 33.00 8.45 6.03
CA ILE A 107 34.45 8.58 5.78
C ILE A 107 34.74 9.79 4.90
N MET A 108 33.98 9.94 3.80
CA MET A 108 34.13 11.05 2.87
C MET A 108 33.81 12.39 3.53
N LYS A 109 32.78 12.45 4.37
CA LYS A 109 32.44 13.65 5.16
C LYS A 109 33.62 14.09 6.03
N ILE A 110 34.17 13.18 6.83
CA ILE A 110 35.32 13.46 7.71
C ILE A 110 36.53 13.91 6.90
N HIS A 111 36.79 13.25 5.75
CA HIS A 111 37.90 13.62 4.88
C HIS A 111 37.73 15.04 4.32
N ASN A 112 36.53 15.39 3.84
CA ASN A 112 36.23 16.72 3.32
C ASN A 112 36.31 17.81 4.41
N GLU A 113 35.86 17.54 5.63
CA GLU A 113 36.00 18.46 6.75
C GLU A 113 37.47 18.70 7.11
N LYS A 114 38.30 17.65 7.16
CA LYS A 114 39.74 17.78 7.39
C LYS A 114 40.42 18.60 6.30
N ARG A 115 40.11 18.31 5.04
CA ARG A 115 40.65 19.04 3.88
C ARG A 115 40.25 20.52 3.93
N LYS A 116 38.97 20.82 4.17
CA LYS A 116 38.48 22.19 4.31
C LYS A 116 39.22 22.95 5.42
N ARG A 117 39.43 22.30 6.58
CA ARG A 117 40.16 22.90 7.70
C ARG A 117 41.62 23.20 7.36
N GLN A 118 42.28 22.32 6.61
CA GLN A 118 43.65 22.54 6.15
C GLN A 118 43.73 23.69 5.12
N GLU A 119 42.79 23.73 4.19
CA GLU A 119 42.66 24.84 3.22
C GLU A 119 42.45 26.19 3.94
N GLU A 120 41.53 26.26 4.90
CA GLU A 120 41.27 27.46 5.71
C GLU A 120 42.53 27.91 6.49
N MET A 121 43.26 26.98 7.10
CA MET A 121 44.50 27.29 7.85
C MET A 121 45.61 27.82 6.94
N LEU A 122 45.79 27.23 5.76
CA LEU A 122 46.79 27.67 4.79
C LEU A 122 46.43 29.03 4.17
N SER A 123 45.15 29.29 3.90
CA SER A 123 44.68 30.61 3.42
C SER A 123 44.91 31.69 4.46
N ALA A 124 44.60 31.41 5.73
CA ALA A 124 44.88 32.33 6.84
C ALA A 124 46.38 32.63 6.98
N ALA A 125 47.24 31.60 6.88
CA ALA A 125 48.70 31.77 6.98
C ALA A 125 49.29 32.55 5.81
N LYS A 126 48.69 32.48 4.61
CA LYS A 126 49.10 33.25 3.43
C LYS A 126 48.62 34.70 3.46
N GLY A 127 47.86 35.12 4.47
CA GLY A 127 47.30 36.48 4.56
C GLY A 127 46.25 36.79 3.50
N VAL A 128 45.78 35.79 2.76
CA VAL A 128 44.69 35.94 1.78
C VAL A 128 43.39 35.88 2.57
N THR A 129 42.97 37.04 3.06
CA THR A 129 41.64 37.23 3.63
C THR A 129 40.62 37.26 2.49
N SER A 130 39.62 36.38 2.57
CA SER A 130 38.37 36.48 1.81
C SER A 130 37.29 37.01 2.74
#